data_AF-A0A1Z4V848-F1
#
_entry.id   AF-A0A1Z4V848-F1
#
_cell.length_a   1.000
_cell.length_b   1.000
_cell.length_c   1.000
_cell.angle_alpha   90.00
_cell.angle_beta   90.00
_cell.angle_gamma   90.00
#
_symmetry.space_group_name_H-M   'P 1'
#
loop_
_entity.id
_entity.type
_entity.pdbx_description
1 polymer ?
#
loop_
_entity_poly.entity_id
_entity_poly.type
_entity_poly.pdbx_seq_one_letter_code
_entity_poly.pdbx_strand_id
1 'polypeptide(L)'
;MKTRTNQILPCIGVSLFSLIAFTPISIAQPIAQLNNWEFNPKSQQLEINLSATAKPQYFQLMQPPRIVLDLPNTKLGKVLTQKEYSGAIQRIRISQLNPNMTRIVLDIAPGTKFQPNQVQLQPLSRQKPTRWIFNPHLTFSPANSLLNTPSTTLPPSTNFTTNSQQPLITVPPLNSQNPSPIVNSPLPPAMLPTPEENKNSSPNNPKEIPMIEFGQPLPIRKF
;
A
#
# COMPACT_ATOMS: atom_id res chain seq x y z
N MET A 1 -53.26 -24.22 -71.58
CA MET A 1 -53.63 -25.42 -70.80
C MET A 1 -52.46 -26.41 -70.79
N LYS A 2 -51.65 -26.39 -69.72
CA LYS A 2 -50.87 -27.51 -69.16
C LYS A 2 -49.94 -26.94 -68.09
N THR A 3 -50.35 -27.07 -66.84
CA THR A 3 -49.54 -26.83 -65.64
C THR A 3 -48.64 -28.04 -65.39
N ARG A 4 -47.35 -27.81 -65.11
CA ARG A 4 -46.49 -28.78 -64.42
C ARG A 4 -45.71 -28.08 -63.31
N THR A 5 -46.17 -28.34 -62.10
CA THR A 5 -45.48 -28.25 -60.81
C THR A 5 -44.21 -29.09 -60.81
N ASN A 6 -43.15 -28.63 -60.13
CA ASN A 6 -42.25 -29.43 -59.27
C ASN A 6 -41.29 -28.47 -58.51
N GLN A 7 -41.52 -28.28 -57.21
CA GLN A 7 -40.81 -28.89 -56.07
C GLN A 7 -39.52 -28.16 -55.67
N ILE A 8 -39.61 -27.50 -54.51
CA ILE A 8 -38.56 -26.77 -53.80
C ILE A 8 -37.69 -27.79 -53.04
N LEU A 9 -36.38 -27.78 -53.31
CA LEU A 9 -35.38 -28.47 -52.50
C LEU A 9 -34.84 -27.50 -51.43
N PRO A 10 -35.00 -27.76 -50.12
CA PRO A 10 -34.31 -26.99 -49.10
C PRO A 10 -32.88 -27.52 -48.95
N CYS A 11 -31.90 -26.76 -49.43
CA CYS A 11 -30.50 -26.97 -49.09
C CYS A 11 -30.31 -26.62 -47.61
N ILE A 12 -30.27 -27.63 -46.75
CA ILE A 12 -29.81 -27.52 -45.37
C ILE A 12 -28.29 -27.32 -45.43
N GLY A 13 -27.85 -26.06 -45.40
CA GLY A 13 -26.45 -25.71 -45.20
C GLY A 13 -26.09 -25.94 -43.73
N VAL A 14 -25.40 -27.04 -43.44
CA VAL A 14 -24.78 -27.26 -42.12
C VAL A 14 -23.61 -26.29 -41.99
N SER A 15 -23.84 -25.16 -41.33
CA SER A 15 -22.79 -24.19 -41.00
C SER A 15 -21.99 -24.74 -39.82
N LEU A 16 -20.77 -25.19 -40.10
CA LEU A 16 -19.78 -25.55 -39.07
C LEU A 16 -19.32 -24.25 -38.39
N PHE A 17 -19.94 -23.90 -37.26
CA PHE A 17 -19.40 -22.91 -36.34
C PHE A 17 -18.13 -23.50 -35.70
N SER A 18 -16.97 -23.21 -36.28
CA SER A 18 -15.68 -23.47 -35.68
C SER A 18 -15.56 -22.65 -34.37
N LEU A 19 -15.67 -23.32 -33.23
CA LEU A 19 -15.33 -22.78 -31.92
C LEU A 19 -13.83 -22.45 -31.88
N ILE A 20 -13.47 -21.22 -32.21
CA ILE A 20 -12.12 -20.70 -31.95
C ILE A 20 -12.01 -20.50 -30.45
N ALA A 21 -11.36 -21.43 -29.76
CA ALA A 21 -10.95 -21.24 -28.38
C ALA A 21 -9.92 -20.11 -28.33
N PHE A 22 -10.36 -18.89 -28.01
CA PHE A 22 -9.49 -17.76 -27.71
C PHE A 22 -8.78 -18.04 -26.37
N THR A 23 -7.63 -18.70 -26.42
CA THR A 23 -6.72 -18.73 -25.27
C THR A 23 -6.16 -17.33 -25.08
N PRO A 24 -6.35 -16.67 -23.92
CA PRO A 24 -5.74 -15.37 -23.69
C PRO A 24 -4.22 -15.53 -23.66
N ILE A 25 -3.55 -15.00 -24.70
CA ILE A 25 -2.09 -14.90 -24.72
C ILE A 25 -1.72 -13.89 -23.63
N SER A 26 -1.20 -14.37 -22.51
CA SER A 26 -0.74 -13.53 -21.40
C SER A 26 0.62 -12.91 -21.75
N ILE A 27 0.60 -11.76 -22.43
CA ILE A 27 1.81 -10.95 -22.64
C ILE A 27 2.23 -10.27 -21.33
N ALA A 28 3.46 -10.52 -20.90
CA ALA A 28 4.06 -9.82 -19.76
C ALA A 28 4.10 -8.32 -20.06
N GLN A 29 3.45 -7.50 -19.22
CA GLN A 29 3.49 -6.05 -19.38
C GLN A 29 4.85 -5.52 -18.92
N PRO A 30 5.43 -4.54 -19.62
CA PRO A 30 6.69 -3.92 -19.19
C PRO A 30 6.53 -3.32 -17.80
N ILE A 31 7.52 -3.52 -16.94
CA ILE A 31 7.57 -2.88 -15.62
C ILE A 31 7.91 -1.40 -15.84
N ALA A 32 6.99 -0.51 -15.48
CA ALA A 32 7.18 0.93 -15.51
C ALA A 32 7.98 1.41 -14.30
N GLN A 33 8.48 2.63 -14.37
CA GLN A 33 9.05 3.38 -13.26
C GLN A 33 8.32 4.71 -13.14
N LEU A 34 8.03 5.14 -11.91
CA LEU A 34 7.52 6.49 -11.65
C LEU A 34 8.67 7.49 -11.82
N ASN A 35 8.66 8.23 -12.93
CA ASN A 35 9.70 9.19 -13.28
C ASN A 35 9.48 10.56 -12.63
N ASN A 36 8.23 11.00 -12.53
CA ASN A 36 7.87 12.28 -11.92
C ASN A 36 6.41 12.28 -11.46
N TRP A 37 6.10 13.18 -10.53
CA TRP A 37 4.73 13.57 -10.20
C TRP A 37 4.71 15.05 -9.81
N GLU A 38 3.59 15.72 -10.04
CA GLU A 38 3.38 17.11 -9.61
C GLU A 38 1.93 17.31 -9.22
N PHE A 39 1.67 18.01 -8.12
CA PHE A 39 0.30 18.35 -7.70
C PHE A 39 0.11 19.86 -7.70
N ASN A 40 -0.90 20.31 -8.44
CA ASN A 40 -1.33 21.70 -8.45
C ASN A 40 -2.47 21.89 -7.44
N PRO A 41 -2.25 22.58 -6.30
CA PRO A 41 -3.27 22.75 -5.27
C PRO A 41 -4.43 23.66 -5.70
N LYS A 42 -4.24 24.52 -6.72
CA LYS A 42 -5.31 25.41 -7.22
C LYS A 42 -6.32 24.64 -8.06
N SER A 43 -5.86 23.79 -8.98
CA SER A 43 -6.72 22.95 -9.82
C SER A 43 -7.05 21.60 -9.19
N GLN A 44 -6.39 21.25 -8.07
CA GLN A 44 -6.44 19.94 -7.41
C GLN A 44 -6.05 18.78 -8.34
N GLN A 45 -5.19 19.03 -9.32
CA GLN A 45 -4.77 18.02 -10.28
C GLN A 45 -3.42 17.43 -9.89
N LEU A 46 -3.35 16.11 -9.84
CA LEU A 46 -2.12 15.34 -9.72
C LEU A 46 -1.74 14.83 -11.12
N GLU A 47 -0.57 15.23 -11.59
CA GLU A 47 0.03 14.70 -12.80
C GLU A 47 1.08 13.64 -12.45
N ILE A 48 1.08 12.53 -13.18
CA ILE A 48 1.99 11.38 -13.00
C ILE A 48 2.67 11.07 -14.33
N ASN A 49 3.99 10.86 -14.30
CA ASN A 49 4.80 10.48 -15.44
C ASN A 49 5.50 9.14 -15.20
N LEU A 50 5.26 8.17 -16.09
CA LEU A 50 5.77 6.81 -16.03
C LEU A 50 6.74 6.53 -17.19
N SER A 51 7.71 5.66 -16.99
CA SER A 51 8.65 5.26 -18.06
C SER A 51 8.03 4.32 -19.10
N ALA A 52 6.97 3.59 -18.74
CA ALA A 52 6.24 2.69 -19.61
C ALA A 52 4.74 2.77 -19.33
N THR A 53 3.95 2.13 -20.20
CA THR A 53 2.49 2.13 -20.07
C THR A 53 2.07 1.34 -18.83
N ALA A 54 1.37 2.00 -17.92
CA ALA A 54 0.63 1.37 -16.83
C ALA A 54 -0.62 2.22 -16.54
N LYS A 55 -1.74 1.57 -16.23
CA LYS A 55 -3.00 2.24 -15.92
C LYS A 55 -3.15 2.38 -14.39
N PRO A 56 -3.19 3.61 -13.84
CA PRO A 56 -3.47 3.81 -12.43
C PRO A 56 -4.86 3.33 -12.05
N GLN A 57 -5.03 2.97 -10.79
CA GLN A 57 -6.30 2.63 -10.17
C GLN A 57 -6.45 3.49 -8.92
N TYR A 58 -7.68 3.84 -8.53
CA TYR A 58 -7.90 4.64 -7.33
C TYR A 58 -9.03 4.11 -6.47
N PHE A 59 -8.96 4.40 -5.18
CA PHE A 59 -10.01 4.15 -4.21
C PHE A 59 -9.89 5.12 -3.02
N GLN A 60 -10.92 5.16 -2.18
CA GLN A 60 -10.97 6.02 -0.99
C GLN A 60 -10.90 5.17 0.29
N LEU A 61 -10.25 5.72 1.32
CA LEU A 61 -10.28 5.25 2.70
C LEU A 61 -10.88 6.35 3.59
N MET A 62 -11.60 6.00 4.66
CA MET A 62 -12.38 6.97 5.46
C MET A 62 -11.76 7.33 6.82
N GLN A 63 -10.76 6.60 7.32
CA GLN A 63 -10.26 6.72 8.70
C GLN A 63 -8.73 6.64 8.78
N PRO A 64 -8.00 7.78 8.74
CA PRO A 64 -8.47 9.11 8.31
C PRO A 64 -8.79 9.14 6.81
N PRO A 65 -9.50 10.17 6.31
CA PRO A 65 -9.89 10.26 4.90
C PRO A 65 -8.65 10.35 3.98
N ARG A 66 -8.54 9.42 3.03
CA ARG A 66 -7.45 9.32 2.07
C ARG A 66 -7.98 8.94 0.70
N ILE A 67 -7.35 9.45 -0.35
CA ILE A 67 -7.44 8.87 -1.69
C ILE A 67 -6.15 8.13 -1.97
N VAL A 68 -6.27 6.92 -2.49
CA VAL A 68 -5.13 6.08 -2.85
C VAL A 68 -5.13 5.93 -4.37
N LEU A 69 -3.97 6.12 -4.98
CA LEU A 69 -3.67 5.81 -6.37
C LEU A 69 -2.63 4.69 -6.43
N ASP A 70 -3.05 3.53 -6.93
CA ASP A 70 -2.18 2.40 -7.19
C ASP A 70 -1.67 2.42 -8.62
N LEU A 71 -0.36 2.26 -8.77
CA LEU A 71 0.35 2.14 -10.03
C LEU A 71 0.79 0.68 -10.19
N PRO A 72 -0.02 -0.17 -10.85
CA PRO A 72 0.35 -1.56 -11.08
C PRO A 72 1.56 -1.66 -12.02
N ASN A 73 2.31 -2.75 -11.90
CA ASN A 73 3.55 -3.03 -12.64
C ASN A 73 4.52 -1.85 -12.64
N THR A 74 4.59 -1.08 -11.55
CA THR A 74 5.39 0.14 -11.47
C THR A 74 6.36 0.06 -10.30
N LYS A 75 7.63 0.43 -10.56
CA LYS A 75 8.67 0.66 -9.56
C LYS A 75 8.72 2.12 -9.16
N LEU A 76 9.06 2.38 -7.90
CA LEU A 76 9.36 3.72 -7.43
C LEU A 76 10.67 4.19 -8.06
N GLY A 77 10.64 5.35 -8.73
CA GLY A 77 11.83 6.00 -9.25
C GLY A 77 12.48 6.92 -8.24
N LYS A 78 13.46 7.70 -8.70
CA LYS A 78 14.11 8.75 -7.91
C LYS A 78 13.25 10.01 -7.92
N VAL A 79 12.19 10.00 -7.13
CA VAL A 79 11.23 11.12 -6.99
C VAL A 79 11.08 11.52 -5.52
N LEU A 80 10.60 12.74 -5.28
CA LEU A 80 10.18 13.14 -3.94
C LEU A 80 9.07 12.20 -3.46
N THR A 81 9.24 11.56 -2.30
CA THR A 81 8.26 10.58 -1.80
C THR A 81 7.20 11.20 -0.90
N GLN A 82 7.38 12.45 -0.48
CA GLN A 82 6.43 13.15 0.37
C GLN A 82 6.45 14.66 0.14
N LYS A 83 5.27 15.29 0.12
CA LYS A 83 5.11 16.76 0.13
C LYS A 83 3.85 17.15 0.89
N GLU A 84 3.96 18.21 1.70
CA GLU A 84 2.85 18.79 2.45
C GLU A 84 2.21 19.96 1.69
N TYR A 85 0.94 20.23 1.99
CA TYR A 85 0.11 21.27 1.39
C TYR A 85 -0.88 21.83 2.41
N SER A 86 -1.37 23.05 2.19
CA SER A 86 -2.27 23.74 3.14
C SER A 86 -3.75 23.73 2.73
N GLY A 87 -4.17 22.80 1.87
CA GLY A 87 -5.50 22.79 1.25
C GLY A 87 -6.31 21.52 1.50
N ALA A 88 -7.23 21.23 0.57
CA ALA A 88 -8.05 20.01 0.58
C ALA A 88 -7.22 18.73 0.68
N ILE A 89 -6.07 18.71 0.00
CA ILE A 89 -5.01 17.74 0.21
C ILE A 89 -4.01 18.35 1.19
N GLN A 90 -3.70 17.63 2.26
CA GLN A 90 -2.72 18.04 3.27
C GLN A 90 -1.34 17.46 2.99
N ARG A 91 -1.30 16.26 2.43
CA ARG A 91 -0.06 15.54 2.17
C ARG A 91 -0.22 14.59 1.00
N ILE A 92 0.82 14.46 0.19
CA ILE A 92 0.96 13.38 -0.77
C ILE A 92 2.14 12.53 -0.34
N ARG A 93 1.94 11.21 -0.25
CA ARG A 93 2.94 10.20 0.11
C ARG A 93 3.06 9.17 -1.00
N ILE A 94 4.27 8.74 -1.32
CA ILE A 94 4.54 7.75 -2.35
C ILE A 94 5.45 6.68 -1.78
N SER A 95 5.08 5.43 -1.98
CA SER A 95 5.85 4.27 -1.51
C SER A 95 5.76 3.12 -2.50
N GLN A 96 6.78 2.27 -2.52
CA GLN A 96 6.67 0.95 -3.14
C GLN A 96 5.84 0.07 -2.21
N LEU A 97 4.61 -0.27 -2.60
CA LEU A 97 3.72 -1.11 -1.78
C LEU A 97 4.22 -2.56 -1.76
N ASN A 98 4.62 -3.06 -2.92
CA ASN A 98 5.20 -4.38 -3.12
C ASN A 98 6.04 -4.36 -4.41
N PRO A 99 6.76 -5.44 -4.78
CA PRO A 99 7.65 -5.42 -5.95
C PRO A 99 6.99 -4.98 -7.25
N ASN A 100 5.67 -5.13 -7.43
CA ASN A 100 4.97 -4.82 -8.68
C ASN A 100 4.02 -3.63 -8.55
N MET A 101 4.08 -2.86 -7.46
CA MET A 101 3.11 -1.80 -7.23
C MET A 101 3.70 -0.63 -6.47
N THR A 102 3.61 0.56 -7.08
CA THR A 102 3.86 1.83 -6.40
C THR A 102 2.53 2.43 -5.99
N ARG A 103 2.42 2.90 -4.75
CA ARG A 103 1.21 3.50 -4.19
C ARG A 103 1.45 4.96 -3.88
N ILE A 104 0.56 5.81 -4.38
CA ILE A 104 0.45 7.22 -4.05
C ILE A 104 -0.75 7.38 -3.11
N VAL A 105 -0.57 8.08 -2.00
CA VAL A 105 -1.62 8.35 -1.00
C VAL A 105 -1.75 9.85 -0.83
N LEU A 106 -2.95 10.36 -1.07
CA LEU A 106 -3.34 11.75 -0.85
C LEU A 106 -4.10 11.80 0.47
N ASP A 107 -3.48 12.36 1.51
CA ASP A 107 -4.14 12.62 2.79
C ASP A 107 -5.03 13.85 2.64
N ILE A 108 -6.30 13.71 2.99
CA ILE A 108 -7.32 14.73 2.77
C ILE A 108 -7.58 15.46 4.10
N ALA A 109 -7.76 16.78 4.03
CA ALA A 109 -8.14 17.57 5.19
C ALA A 109 -9.51 17.15 5.75
N PRO A 110 -9.68 17.12 7.09
CA PRO A 110 -10.99 16.96 7.71
C PRO A 110 -12.01 17.98 7.16
N GLY A 111 -13.26 17.55 7.02
CA GLY A 111 -14.33 18.39 6.46
C GLY A 111 -14.32 18.54 4.93
N THR A 112 -13.34 17.97 4.23
CA THR A 112 -13.32 17.89 2.77
C THR A 112 -14.31 16.84 2.27
N LYS A 113 -15.14 17.21 1.29
CA LYS A 113 -16.06 16.29 0.61
C LYS A 113 -15.43 15.78 -0.69
N PHE A 114 -15.40 14.45 -0.85
CA PHE A 114 -15.00 13.78 -2.07
C PHE A 114 -16.23 13.36 -2.89
N GLN A 115 -16.20 13.61 -4.20
CA GLN A 115 -17.29 13.31 -5.12
C GLN A 115 -16.87 12.19 -6.09
N PRO A 116 -17.07 10.90 -5.73
CA PRO A 116 -16.55 9.77 -6.50
C PRO A 116 -17.02 9.74 -7.96
N ASN A 117 -18.24 10.23 -8.21
CA ASN A 117 -18.86 10.26 -9.54
C ASN A 117 -18.29 11.36 -10.46
N GLN A 118 -17.44 12.24 -9.94
CA GLN A 118 -16.84 13.35 -10.67
C GLN A 118 -15.32 13.22 -10.80
N VAL A 119 -14.75 12.12 -10.30
CA VAL A 119 -13.33 11.83 -10.40
C VAL A 119 -12.93 11.64 -11.86
N GLN A 120 -11.82 12.23 -12.25
CA GLN A 120 -11.25 12.06 -13.57
C GLN A 120 -9.86 11.43 -13.44
N LEU A 121 -9.66 10.33 -14.16
CA LEU A 121 -8.36 9.68 -14.30
C LEU A 121 -8.14 9.39 -15.78
N GLN A 122 -7.35 10.23 -16.43
CA GLN A 122 -7.22 10.24 -17.89
C GLN A 122 -5.76 10.25 -18.33
N PRO A 123 -5.40 9.50 -19.37
CA PRO A 123 -4.07 9.60 -19.96
C PRO A 123 -3.98 10.81 -20.87
N LEU A 124 -2.81 11.46 -20.91
CA LEU A 124 -2.55 12.56 -21.87
C LEU A 124 -2.39 12.06 -23.31
N SER A 125 -1.97 10.81 -23.50
CA SER A 125 -1.85 10.17 -24.82
C SER A 125 -2.59 8.84 -24.84
N ARG A 126 -3.45 8.65 -25.84
CA ARG A 126 -4.21 7.40 -26.04
C ARG A 126 -3.36 6.26 -26.57
N GLN A 127 -2.30 6.55 -27.32
CA GLN A 127 -1.45 5.54 -27.96
C GLN A 127 -0.42 4.97 -26.99
N LYS A 128 0.19 5.82 -26.16
CA LYS A 128 1.20 5.45 -25.16
C LYS A 128 0.88 6.17 -23.85
N PRO A 129 -0.01 5.61 -23.02
CA PRO A 129 -0.47 6.26 -21.80
C PRO A 129 0.58 6.15 -20.68
N THR A 130 1.63 6.95 -20.80
CA THR A 130 2.70 7.11 -19.81
C THR A 130 2.51 8.32 -18.90
N ARG A 131 1.67 9.27 -19.32
CA ARG A 131 1.32 10.48 -18.56
C ARG A 131 -0.15 10.44 -18.17
N TRP A 132 -0.45 10.65 -16.91
CA TRP A 132 -1.81 10.58 -16.36
C TRP A 132 -2.13 11.85 -15.58
N ILE A 133 -3.35 12.36 -15.76
CA ILE A 133 -3.94 13.40 -14.93
C ILE A 133 -5.00 12.75 -14.04
N PHE A 134 -4.87 12.99 -12.74
CA PHE A 134 -5.84 12.62 -11.74
C PHE A 134 -6.47 13.87 -11.11
N ASN A 135 -7.79 14.00 -11.22
CA ASN A 135 -8.58 15.01 -10.56
C ASN A 135 -9.58 14.33 -9.61
N PRO A 136 -9.38 14.38 -8.28
CA PRO A 136 -10.25 13.75 -7.30
C PRO A 136 -11.57 14.47 -7.06
N HIS A 137 -11.74 15.69 -7.58
CA HIS A 137 -12.92 16.52 -7.38
C HIS A 137 -13.31 16.70 -5.90
N LEU A 138 -12.58 17.56 -5.19
CA LEU A 138 -12.78 17.83 -3.76
C LEU A 138 -13.40 19.20 -3.52
N THR A 139 -14.37 19.24 -2.62
CA THR A 139 -14.88 20.49 -2.06
C THR A 139 -14.37 20.64 -0.62
N PHE A 140 -13.54 21.64 -0.39
CA PHE A 140 -12.96 21.92 0.92
C PHE A 140 -13.54 23.20 1.51
N SER A 141 -14.06 23.10 2.74
CA SER A 141 -14.49 24.24 3.54
C SER A 141 -13.63 24.31 4.81
N PRO A 142 -12.78 25.33 4.97
CA PRO A 142 -11.93 25.49 6.15
C PRO A 142 -12.74 25.60 7.45
N ALA A 143 -13.97 26.11 7.41
CA ALA A 143 -14.83 26.22 8.58
C ALA A 143 -15.24 24.85 9.15
N ASN A 144 -15.33 23.82 8.29
CA ASN A 144 -15.70 22.47 8.70
C ASN A 144 -14.55 21.70 9.35
N SER A 145 -13.29 22.15 9.21
CA SER A 145 -12.15 21.49 9.85
C SER A 145 -12.07 21.76 11.36
N LEU A 146 -12.67 22.85 11.84
CA LEU A 146 -12.75 23.22 13.26
C LEU A 146 -13.77 22.39 14.06
N LEU A 147 -14.71 21.73 13.38
CA LEU A 147 -15.75 20.90 13.99
C LEU A 147 -15.33 19.43 14.12
N ASN A 148 -14.21 19.03 13.50
CA ASN A 148 -13.68 17.67 13.47
C ASN A 148 -12.32 17.61 14.19
N THR A 149 -12.22 18.21 15.36
CA THR A 149 -11.16 17.84 16.30
C THR A 149 -11.55 16.52 16.96
N PRO A 150 -10.71 15.47 16.97
CA PRO A 150 -10.87 14.44 17.99
C PRO A 150 -10.75 15.19 19.33
N SER A 151 -11.82 15.15 20.12
CA SER A 151 -11.75 15.55 21.51
C SER A 151 -10.75 14.62 22.20
N THR A 152 -9.48 15.03 22.23
CA THR A 152 -8.58 14.59 23.28
C THR A 152 -9.13 15.19 24.56
N THR A 153 -10.12 14.52 25.15
CA THR A 153 -10.49 14.75 26.54
C THR A 153 -9.21 14.50 27.34
N LEU A 154 -8.53 15.58 27.72
CA LEU A 154 -7.64 15.53 28.86
C LEU A 154 -8.49 14.96 30.02
N PRO A 155 -8.02 13.95 30.76
CA PRO A 155 -8.74 13.50 31.94
C PRO A 155 -8.89 14.71 32.88
N PRO A 156 -10.06 14.90 33.52
CA PRO A 156 -10.23 15.99 34.47
C PRO A 156 -9.22 15.80 35.61
N SER A 157 -8.43 16.82 35.91
CA SER A 157 -7.64 16.86 37.14
C SER A 157 -8.61 16.99 38.32
N THR A 158 -8.89 15.89 39.00
CA THR A 158 -9.63 15.91 40.26
C THR A 158 -8.74 16.52 41.33
N ASN A 159 -9.18 17.68 41.84
CA ASN A 159 -8.63 18.30 43.05
C ASN A 159 -8.76 17.32 44.23
N PHE A 160 -7.65 17.11 44.93
CA PHE A 160 -7.59 16.26 46.12
C PHE A 160 -8.46 16.84 47.24
N THR A 161 -9.45 16.07 47.69
CA THR A 161 -10.04 16.20 49.03
C THR A 161 -9.99 14.83 49.71
N THR A 162 -9.49 14.85 50.93
CA THR A 162 -9.10 13.72 51.75
C THR A 162 -10.31 12.95 52.28
N ASN A 163 -10.42 11.66 51.97
CA ASN A 163 -10.95 10.70 52.94
C ASN A 163 -10.42 9.28 52.68
N SER A 164 -9.91 8.68 53.74
CA SER A 164 -9.09 7.47 53.78
C SER A 164 -9.91 6.20 53.58
N GLN A 165 -9.70 5.51 52.44
CA GLN A 165 -9.72 4.04 52.30
C GLN A 165 -9.44 3.63 50.84
N GLN A 166 -8.16 3.60 50.44
CA GLN A 166 -7.66 2.72 49.35
C GLN A 166 -6.13 2.59 49.47
N PRO A 167 -5.53 1.41 49.21
CA PRO A 167 -4.10 1.21 49.41
C PRO A 167 -3.28 2.00 48.39
N LEU A 168 -2.32 2.75 48.92
CA LEU A 168 -1.34 3.54 48.18
C LEU A 168 -0.29 2.63 47.53
N ILE A 169 -0.17 2.64 46.20
CA ILE A 169 1.05 2.18 45.53
C ILE A 169 1.78 3.44 45.05
N THR A 170 2.72 3.92 45.87
CA THR A 170 3.65 4.99 45.47
C THR A 170 4.91 4.36 44.89
N VAL A 171 5.25 4.73 43.65
CA VAL A 171 6.57 4.50 43.07
C VAL A 171 7.52 5.60 43.56
N PRO A 172 8.73 5.28 44.05
CA PRO A 172 9.65 6.28 44.58
C PRO A 172 10.32 7.11 43.46
N PRO A 173 10.71 8.37 43.74
CA PRO A 173 11.36 9.22 42.74
C PRO A 173 12.79 8.74 42.45
N LEU A 174 13.18 8.79 41.18
CA LEU A 174 14.50 8.40 40.72
C LEU A 174 15.53 9.44 41.17
N ASN A 175 16.36 9.08 42.15
CA ASN A 175 17.45 9.92 42.65
C ASN A 175 18.69 9.77 41.77
N SER A 176 19.14 10.87 41.17
CA SER A 176 20.31 10.93 40.28
C SER A 176 21.58 11.22 41.07
N GLN A 177 22.13 10.25 41.82
CA GLN A 177 23.47 10.38 42.42
C GLN A 177 24.07 9.00 42.81
N ASN A 178 24.91 8.45 41.90
CA ASN A 178 26.06 7.55 42.11
C ASN A 178 25.84 6.05 42.50
N PRO A 179 26.83 5.14 42.29
CA PRO A 179 27.26 4.47 41.06
C PRO A 179 26.84 2.97 40.98
N SER A 180 27.01 2.36 39.81
CA SER A 180 26.62 0.97 39.48
C SER A 180 27.29 -0.12 40.33
N PRO A 181 26.53 -1.17 40.74
CA PRO A 181 27.07 -2.51 40.94
C PRO A 181 26.32 -3.59 40.13
N ILE A 182 27.05 -4.17 39.19
CA ILE A 182 27.20 -5.60 38.82
C ILE A 182 26.02 -6.57 39.08
N VAL A 183 25.51 -7.12 37.96
CA VAL A 183 25.20 -8.52 37.62
C VAL A 183 24.77 -9.47 38.76
N ASN A 184 23.52 -9.94 38.71
CA ASN A 184 23.11 -11.37 38.76
C ASN A 184 21.58 -11.51 38.95
N SER A 185 20.84 -11.84 37.88
CA SER A 185 19.67 -12.71 38.01
C SER A 185 19.28 -13.37 36.67
N PRO A 186 18.79 -14.61 36.70
CA PRO A 186 18.69 -15.49 35.54
C PRO A 186 17.41 -15.22 34.74
N LEU A 187 17.55 -15.10 33.43
CA LEU A 187 16.44 -15.03 32.47
C LEU A 187 15.82 -16.44 32.29
N PRO A 188 14.49 -16.60 32.26
CA PRO A 188 13.88 -17.89 31.95
C PRO A 188 14.17 -18.29 30.49
N PRO A 189 14.41 -19.58 30.19
CA PRO A 189 14.59 -20.04 28.82
C PRO A 189 13.32 -19.81 27.99
N ALA A 190 13.45 -19.15 26.84
CA ALA A 190 12.40 -19.09 25.83
C ALA A 190 12.19 -20.50 25.24
N MET A 191 10.96 -21.01 25.30
CA MET A 191 10.57 -22.28 24.72
C MET A 191 10.44 -22.11 23.19
N LEU A 192 11.44 -22.61 22.44
CA LEU A 192 11.42 -22.67 20.98
C LEU A 192 10.74 -23.98 20.55
N PRO A 193 9.80 -23.99 19.58
CA PRO A 193 9.25 -25.24 19.08
C PRO A 193 10.33 -26.05 18.35
N THR A 194 10.51 -27.30 18.79
CA THR A 194 11.39 -28.31 18.20
C THR A 194 10.87 -28.78 16.84
N PRO A 195 11.70 -28.91 15.80
CA PRO A 195 11.33 -29.63 14.58
C PRO A 195 11.33 -31.15 14.84
N GLU A 196 10.28 -31.85 14.44
CA GLU A 196 10.24 -33.31 14.45
C GLU A 196 11.22 -33.90 13.43
N GLU A 197 12.11 -34.78 13.93
CA GLU A 197 13.10 -35.52 13.16
C GLU A 197 12.46 -36.74 12.49
N ASN A 198 12.12 -36.63 11.20
CA ASN A 198 11.75 -37.79 10.39
C ASN A 198 13.02 -38.49 9.87
N LYS A 199 13.40 -39.60 10.53
CA LYS A 199 14.45 -40.50 10.04
C LYS A 199 13.89 -41.37 8.92
N ASN A 200 14.20 -41.03 7.66
CA ASN A 200 14.43 -42.00 6.58
C ASN A 200 15.08 -41.35 5.33
N SER A 201 16.25 -41.89 4.96
CA SER A 201 16.79 -42.04 3.60
C SER A 201 17.61 -40.92 2.91
N SER A 202 18.94 -41.14 2.89
CA SER A 202 19.94 -40.84 1.82
C SER A 202 20.53 -39.43 1.62
N PRO A 203 21.81 -39.35 1.14
CA PRO A 203 22.76 -38.35 1.57
C PRO A 203 22.85 -37.18 0.59
N ASN A 204 22.74 -35.95 1.10
CA ASN A 204 23.40 -34.80 0.48
C ASN A 204 23.73 -33.76 1.57
N ASN A 205 25.02 -33.55 1.73
CA ASN A 205 25.69 -32.70 2.73
C ASN A 205 25.23 -31.23 2.69
N PRO A 206 24.61 -30.69 3.76
CA PRO A 206 24.47 -29.26 3.94
C PRO A 206 25.71 -28.73 4.68
N LYS A 207 26.53 -27.98 3.94
CA LYS A 207 27.68 -27.21 4.40
C LYS A 207 27.29 -26.37 5.64
N GLU A 208 27.81 -26.72 6.81
CA GLU A 208 27.62 -25.97 8.06
C GLU A 208 27.99 -24.50 7.84
N ILE A 209 27.02 -23.61 8.07
CA ILE A 209 27.26 -22.16 8.11
C ILE A 209 27.67 -21.87 9.55
N PRO A 210 28.90 -21.39 9.83
CA PRO A 210 29.30 -21.09 11.19
C PRO A 210 28.44 -19.92 11.72
N MET A 211 27.94 -20.09 12.93
CA MET A 211 27.30 -19.02 13.70
C MET A 211 28.35 -17.94 13.99
N ILE A 212 28.15 -16.74 13.45
CA ILE A 212 29.08 -15.61 13.63
C ILE A 212 28.64 -14.83 14.87
N GLU A 213 29.47 -14.86 15.90
CA GLU A 213 29.30 -14.08 17.12
C GLU A 213 29.76 -12.62 16.88
N PHE A 214 29.02 -11.66 17.41
CA PHE A 214 29.24 -10.24 17.14
C PHE A 214 30.57 -9.77 17.73
N GLY A 215 31.56 -9.47 16.88
CA GLY A 215 32.91 -9.06 17.27
C GLY A 215 34.03 -9.96 16.73
N GLN A 216 33.70 -11.12 16.13
CA GLN A 216 34.70 -11.96 15.45
C GLN A 216 34.93 -11.52 13.99
N PRO A 217 36.18 -11.58 13.49
CA PRO A 217 36.48 -11.28 12.09
C PRO A 217 35.83 -12.32 11.15
N LEU A 218 35.32 -11.85 10.01
CA LEU A 218 34.64 -12.70 9.04
C LEU A 218 35.58 -13.82 8.54
N PRO A 219 35.09 -15.07 8.44
CA PRO A 219 35.90 -16.18 7.94
C PRO A 219 36.27 -15.96 6.46
N ILE A 220 37.57 -15.90 6.18
CA ILE A 220 38.10 -15.74 4.82
C ILE A 220 37.93 -17.08 4.09
N ARG A 221 37.09 -17.08 3.05
CA ARG A 221 37.00 -18.22 2.13
C ARG A 221 38.25 -18.24 1.25
N LYS A 222 39.09 -19.27 1.41
CA LYS A 222 40.06 -19.64 0.37
C LYS A 222 39.30 -20.33 -0.75
N PHE A 223 39.46 -19.82 -1.98
CA PHE A 223 38.93 -20.43 -3.19
C PHE A 223 39.77 -21.65 -3.57
#